data_AF-A0A7Y2DXY3-F1
#
_entry.id   AF-A0A7Y2DXY3-F1
#
_cell.length_a   1.000
_cell.length_b   1.000
_cell.length_c   1.000
_cell.angle_alpha   90.00
_cell.angle_beta   90.00
_cell.angle_gamma   90.00
#
_symmetry.space_group_name_H-M   'P 1'
#
loop_
_entity.id
_entity.type
_entity.pdbx_description
1 polymer ?
#
loop_
_entity_poly.entity_id
_entity_poly.type
_entity_poly.pdbx_seq_one_letter_code
_entity_poly.pdbx_strand_id
1 'polypeptide(L)'
;SDPITKEEILKTRQHLGKVFEPLFKSMRTHQPEILVGSSGSFESFAEIIAARNRQTQLLDAVQSTEIPFSEFNDIYDQIVNSSRRERLLIPGLLEMRVDMIVLASIMIQLILEKANFKSILMSKYALKEGLLWSHYNKQTT
;
A
#
# COMPACT_ATOMS: atom_id res chain seq x y z
N SER A 1 -16.81 7.23 -10.01
CA SER A 1 -17.58 8.20 -9.21
C SER A 1 -16.70 8.70 -8.05
N ASP A 2 -17.15 9.69 -7.28
CA ASP A 2 -16.41 10.23 -6.11
C ASP A 2 -17.40 10.61 -4.99
N PRO A 3 -17.50 9.84 -3.88
CA PRO A 3 -16.79 8.59 -3.57
C PRO A 3 -17.04 7.50 -4.61
N ILE A 4 -16.11 6.55 -4.73
CA ILE A 4 -16.25 5.39 -5.61
C ILE A 4 -17.47 4.54 -5.18
N THR A 5 -18.28 4.06 -6.12
CA THR A 5 -19.46 3.25 -5.76
C THR A 5 -19.08 1.79 -5.48
N LYS A 6 -19.94 1.08 -4.73
CA LYS A 6 -19.79 -0.37 -4.51
C LYS A 6 -19.72 -1.16 -5.82
N GLU A 7 -20.49 -0.75 -6.84
CA GLU A 7 -20.47 -1.38 -8.16
C GLU A 7 -19.14 -1.15 -8.88
N GLU A 8 -18.59 0.06 -8.81
CA GLU A 8 -17.28 0.39 -9.37
C GLU A 8 -16.15 -0.37 -8.63
N ILE A 9 -16.23 -0.51 -7.31
CA ILE A 9 -15.31 -1.34 -6.53
C ILE A 9 -15.38 -2.79 -7.01
N LEU A 10 -16.59 -3.35 -7.15
CA LEU A 10 -16.78 -4.72 -7.62
C LEU A 10 -16.21 -4.94 -9.03
N LYS A 11 -16.50 -4.04 -9.97
CA LYS A 11 -15.97 -4.08 -11.35
C LYS A 11 -14.44 -3.98 -11.35
N THR A 12 -13.88 -3.06 -10.56
CA THR A 12 -12.44 -2.90 -10.40
C THR A 12 -11.80 -4.18 -9.88
N ARG A 13 -12.35 -4.78 -8.81
CA ARG A 13 -11.85 -6.03 -8.24
C ARG A 13 -11.93 -7.20 -9.20
N GLN A 14 -13.01 -7.30 -9.99
CA GLN A 14 -13.14 -8.33 -11.03
C GLN A 14 -12.08 -8.17 -12.13
N HIS A 15 -11.83 -6.94 -12.57
CA HIS A 15 -10.80 -6.66 -13.56
C HIS A 15 -9.40 -6.98 -13.01
N LEU A 16 -9.05 -6.44 -11.85
CA LEU A 16 -7.78 -6.70 -11.16
C LEU A 16 -7.59 -8.19 -10.90
N GLY A 17 -8.64 -8.92 -10.54
CA GLY A 17 -8.58 -10.36 -10.32
C GLY A 17 -8.10 -11.14 -11.55
N LYS A 18 -8.51 -10.71 -12.75
CA LYS A 18 -8.01 -11.28 -14.02
C LYS A 18 -6.56 -10.88 -14.29
N VAL A 19 -6.22 -9.61 -14.07
CA VAL A 19 -4.87 -9.07 -14.30
C VAL A 19 -3.85 -9.71 -13.35
N PHE A 20 -4.23 -9.94 -12.10
CA PHE A 20 -3.37 -10.50 -11.05
C PHE A 20 -3.37 -12.03 -11.01
N GLU A 21 -4.03 -12.73 -11.93
CA GLU A 21 -4.03 -14.21 -11.90
C GLU A 21 -2.61 -14.82 -11.92
N PRO A 22 -1.62 -14.31 -12.70
CA PRO A 22 -0.25 -14.79 -12.61
C PRO A 22 0.38 -14.56 -11.23
N LEU A 23 0.09 -13.42 -10.58
CA LEU A 23 0.53 -13.12 -9.22
C LEU A 23 -0.10 -14.11 -8.24
N PHE A 24 -1.40 -14.34 -8.30
CA PHE A 24 -2.11 -15.25 -7.40
C PHE A 24 -1.65 -16.70 -7.58
N LYS A 25 -1.33 -17.13 -8.81
CA LYS A 25 -0.69 -18.42 -9.05
C LYS A 25 0.65 -18.52 -8.35
N SER A 26 1.49 -17.49 -8.44
CA SER A 26 2.77 -17.45 -7.73
C SER A 26 2.59 -17.46 -6.20
N MET A 27 1.61 -16.72 -5.68
CA MET A 27 1.30 -16.70 -4.25
C MET A 27 0.85 -18.07 -3.73
N ARG A 28 0.05 -18.83 -4.51
CA ARG A 28 -0.33 -20.20 -4.14
C ARG A 28 0.87 -21.15 -4.09
N THR A 29 1.84 -20.98 -4.97
CA THR A 29 3.06 -21.80 -4.98
C THR A 29 3.99 -21.47 -3.83
N HIS A 30 4.27 -20.19 -3.60
CA HIS A 30 5.31 -19.74 -2.67
C HIS A 30 4.79 -19.44 -1.26
N GLN A 31 3.48 -19.31 -1.09
CA GLN A 31 2.79 -19.07 0.19
C GLN A 31 3.46 -17.93 1.00
N PRO A 32 3.51 -16.70 0.46
CA PRO A 32 4.17 -15.60 1.14
C PRO A 32 3.48 -15.28 2.46
N GLU A 33 4.27 -15.09 3.51
CA GLU A 33 3.77 -14.76 4.85
C GLU A 33 3.83 -13.27 5.16
N ILE A 34 4.61 -12.48 4.42
CA ILE A 34 4.80 -11.05 4.67
C ILE A 34 4.57 -10.29 3.37
N LEU A 35 3.71 -9.26 3.43
CA LEU A 35 3.55 -8.31 2.33
C LEU A 35 4.50 -7.14 2.57
N VAL A 36 5.52 -6.98 1.72
CA VAL A 36 6.40 -5.81 1.75
C VAL A 36 6.01 -4.86 0.64
N GLY A 37 5.61 -3.64 1.02
CA GLY A 37 5.33 -2.54 0.10
C GLY A 37 6.49 -1.55 0.04
N SER A 38 6.98 -1.26 -1.15
CA SER A 38 8.07 -0.30 -1.37
C SER A 38 7.55 1.05 -1.82
N SER A 39 7.81 2.08 -0.99
CA SER A 39 7.48 3.49 -1.24
C SER A 39 6.03 3.74 -1.70
N GLY A 40 5.70 4.97 -2.10
CA GLY A 40 4.45 5.28 -2.79
C GLY A 40 3.21 5.20 -1.90
N SER A 41 2.25 4.35 -2.25
CA SER A 41 1.00 4.24 -1.49
C SER A 41 1.22 3.68 -0.08
N PHE A 42 2.22 2.82 0.11
CA PHE A 42 2.55 2.29 1.44
C PHE A 42 3.14 3.36 2.36
N GLU A 43 3.92 4.30 1.83
CA GLU A 43 4.34 5.49 2.58
C GLU A 43 3.13 6.30 3.02
N SER A 44 2.16 6.54 2.14
CA SER A 44 0.94 7.27 2.50
C SER A 44 0.15 6.57 3.62
N PHE A 45 0.04 5.23 3.61
CA PHE A 45 -0.61 4.53 4.73
C PHE A 45 0.16 4.69 6.03
N ALA A 46 1.49 4.56 6.00
CA ALA A 46 2.33 4.78 7.17
C ALA A 46 2.23 6.22 7.69
N GLU A 47 2.23 7.22 6.80
CA GLU A 47 2.08 8.65 7.12
C GLU A 47 0.72 8.94 7.75
N ILE A 48 -0.36 8.36 7.23
CA ILE A 48 -1.70 8.48 7.83
C ILE A 48 -1.72 7.89 9.25
N ILE A 49 -1.15 6.70 9.45
CA ILE A 49 -1.06 6.06 10.77
C ILE A 49 -0.24 6.91 11.74
N ALA A 50 0.93 7.39 11.30
CA ALA A 50 1.78 8.23 12.13
C ALA A 50 1.10 9.56 12.48
N ALA A 51 0.34 10.15 11.56
CA ALA A 51 -0.43 11.35 11.81
C ALA A 51 -1.56 11.11 12.83
N ARG A 52 -2.31 9.99 12.70
CA ARG A 52 -3.33 9.57 13.69
C ARG A 52 -2.73 9.42 15.10
N ASN A 53 -1.52 8.88 15.19
CA ASN A 53 -0.82 8.62 16.45
C ASN A 53 0.05 9.78 16.94
N ARG A 54 0.09 10.92 16.24
CA ARG A 54 0.96 12.08 16.55
C ARG A 54 2.45 11.72 16.64
N GLN A 55 2.89 10.83 15.75
CA GLN A 55 4.21 10.21 15.72
C GLN A 55 4.93 10.42 14.38
N THR A 56 4.59 11.46 13.63
CA THR A 56 5.13 11.71 12.28
C THR A 56 6.67 11.76 12.26
N GLN A 57 7.32 12.31 13.29
CA GLN A 57 8.79 12.34 13.38
C GLN A 57 9.46 10.96 13.47
N LEU A 58 8.74 9.91 13.87
CA LEU A 58 9.30 8.56 14.00
C LEU A 58 9.51 7.90 12.65
N LEU A 59 8.69 8.24 11.64
CA LEU A 59 8.81 7.68 10.31
C LEU A 59 10.15 8.05 9.68
N ASP A 60 10.64 9.27 9.87
CA ASP A 60 11.92 9.74 9.31
C ASP A 60 13.13 8.96 9.86
N ALA A 61 13.04 8.49 11.10
CA ALA A 61 14.12 7.78 11.79
C ALA A 61 14.27 6.30 11.40
N VAL A 62 13.27 5.71 10.72
CA VAL A 62 13.26 4.28 10.39
C VAL A 62 13.33 4.04 8.87
N GLN A 63 13.94 2.92 8.48
CA GLN A 63 14.01 2.49 7.07
C GLN A 63 12.85 1.59 6.66
N SER A 64 12.19 0.96 7.65
CA SER A 64 10.97 0.20 7.48
C SER A 64 10.07 0.39 8.69
N THR A 65 8.76 0.20 8.48
CA THR A 65 7.77 0.21 9.56
C THR A 65 6.69 -0.81 9.26
N GLU A 66 6.11 -1.36 10.32
CA GLU A 66 4.93 -2.21 10.20
C GLU A 66 3.69 -1.35 9.94
N ILE A 67 2.79 -1.88 9.10
CA ILE A 67 1.43 -1.37 8.92
C ILE A 67 0.50 -2.43 9.52
N PRO A 68 -0.09 -2.19 10.70
CA PRO A 68 -1.05 -3.12 11.29
C PRO A 68 -2.25 -3.35 10.36
N PHE A 69 -2.71 -4.60 10.25
CA PHE A 69 -3.87 -4.92 9.40
C PHE A 69 -5.13 -4.14 9.78
N SER A 70 -5.36 -3.93 11.07
CA SER A 70 -6.50 -3.14 11.56
C SER A 70 -6.44 -1.71 11.06
N GLU A 71 -5.29 -1.06 11.20
CA GLU A 71 -5.06 0.31 10.72
C GLU A 71 -5.20 0.40 9.20
N PHE A 72 -4.65 -0.58 8.46
CA PHE A 72 -4.83 -0.62 7.01
C PHE A 72 -6.30 -0.75 6.61
N ASN A 73 -7.05 -1.65 7.25
CA ASN A 73 -8.49 -1.83 6.97
C ASN A 73 -9.29 -0.57 7.30
N ASP A 74 -9.01 0.08 8.43
CA ASP A 74 -9.66 1.34 8.80
C ASP A 74 -9.36 2.46 7.78
N ILE A 75 -8.14 2.50 7.25
CA ILE A 75 -7.76 3.45 6.20
C ILE A 75 -8.41 3.08 4.86
N TYR A 76 -8.46 1.80 4.50
CA TYR A 76 -9.14 1.31 3.31
C TYR A 76 -10.61 1.75 3.32
N ASP A 77 -11.32 1.47 4.42
CA ASP A 77 -12.73 1.83 4.59
C ASP A 77 -12.94 3.35 4.55
N GLN A 78 -12.07 4.13 5.20
CA GLN A 78 -12.11 5.59 5.10
C GLN A 78 -11.92 6.08 3.66
N ILE A 79 -10.95 5.52 2.94
CA ILE A 79 -10.59 5.96 1.58
C ILE A 79 -11.71 5.65 0.59
N VAL A 80 -12.24 4.43 0.57
CA VAL A 80 -13.25 4.04 -0.43
C VAL A 80 -14.61 4.70 -0.20
N ASN A 81 -14.89 5.13 1.03
CA ASN A 81 -16.13 5.84 1.36
C ASN A 81 -16.00 7.38 1.36
N SER A 82 -14.83 7.92 1.00
CA SER A 82 -14.57 9.37 0.97
C SER A 82 -14.64 9.94 -0.45
N SER A 83 -15.03 11.20 -0.55
CA SER A 83 -14.81 12.05 -1.73
C SER A 83 -13.37 12.56 -1.79
N ARG A 84 -12.96 13.07 -2.94
CA ARG A 84 -11.66 13.71 -3.14
C ARG A 84 -11.44 14.84 -2.14
N ARG A 85 -12.48 15.65 -1.90
CA ARG A 85 -12.42 16.77 -0.95
C ARG A 85 -12.19 16.28 0.48
N GLU A 86 -12.80 15.17 0.87
CA GLU A 86 -12.59 14.57 2.19
C GLU A 86 -11.20 13.95 2.30
N ARG A 87 -10.69 13.31 1.23
CA ARG A 87 -9.33 12.77 1.18
C ARG A 87 -8.25 13.84 1.35
N LEU A 88 -8.44 15.03 0.79
CA LEU A 88 -7.54 16.18 1.00
C LEU A 88 -7.42 16.60 2.47
N LEU A 89 -8.39 16.23 3.31
CA LEU A 89 -8.41 16.55 4.73
C LEU A 89 -7.84 15.41 5.59
N ILE A 90 -7.46 14.27 5.00
CA ILE A 90 -6.87 13.14 5.74
C ILE A 90 -5.43 13.52 6.12
N PRO A 91 -5.10 13.66 7.42
CA PRO A 91 -3.74 13.95 7.85
C PRO A 91 -2.78 12.84 7.39
N GLY A 92 -1.64 13.22 6.84
CA GLY A 92 -0.65 12.28 6.30
C GLY A 92 -0.91 11.82 4.86
N LEU A 93 -2.01 12.21 4.22
CA LEU A 93 -2.22 11.94 2.80
C LEU A 93 -1.81 13.13 1.94
N LEU A 94 -0.70 12.99 1.20
CA LEU A 94 -0.22 14.04 0.29
C LEU A 94 -1.22 14.28 -0.86
N GLU A 95 -1.42 15.55 -1.23
CA GLU A 95 -2.34 15.96 -2.30
C GLU A 95 -2.11 15.20 -3.61
N MET A 96 -0.85 15.03 -4.02
CA MET A 96 -0.48 14.31 -5.24
C MET A 96 -0.87 12.82 -5.23
N ARG A 97 -1.23 12.25 -4.07
CA ARG A 97 -1.64 10.86 -3.89
C ARG A 97 -3.15 10.68 -3.82
N VAL A 98 -3.91 11.75 -3.57
CA VAL A 98 -5.35 11.71 -3.27
C VAL A 98 -6.17 10.98 -4.32
N ASP A 99 -5.83 11.14 -5.61
CA ASP A 99 -6.62 10.54 -6.68
C ASP A 99 -6.29 9.05 -6.88
N MET A 100 -5.03 8.66 -6.70
CA MET A 100 -4.57 7.28 -6.94
C MET A 100 -4.71 6.37 -5.72
N ILE A 101 -4.83 6.93 -4.52
CA ILE A 101 -4.85 6.14 -3.28
C ILE A 101 -6.07 5.22 -3.19
N VAL A 102 -7.20 5.59 -3.81
CA VAL A 102 -8.42 4.75 -3.86
C VAL A 102 -8.17 3.45 -4.62
N LEU A 103 -7.54 3.53 -5.79
CA LEU A 103 -7.23 2.33 -6.57
C LEU A 103 -6.15 1.49 -5.87
N ALA A 104 -5.14 2.15 -5.28
CA ALA A 104 -4.09 1.48 -4.54
C ALA A 104 -4.64 0.68 -3.34
N SER A 105 -5.54 1.27 -2.56
CA SER A 105 -6.14 0.59 -1.41
C SER A 105 -6.97 -0.63 -1.84
N ILE A 106 -7.72 -0.55 -2.95
CA ILE A 106 -8.47 -1.68 -3.52
C ILE A 106 -7.53 -2.80 -4.00
N MET A 107 -6.42 -2.45 -4.67
CA MET A 107 -5.43 -3.44 -5.12
C MET A 107 -4.79 -4.18 -3.94
N ILE A 108 -4.37 -3.45 -2.91
CA ILE A 108 -3.72 -4.03 -1.73
C ILE A 108 -4.70 -4.89 -0.95
N GLN A 109 -5.94 -4.42 -0.73
CA GLN A 109 -6.97 -5.22 -0.08
C GLN A 109 -7.22 -6.54 -0.83
N LEU A 110 -7.30 -6.48 -2.16
CA LEU A 110 -7.47 -7.68 -2.98
C LEU A 110 -6.28 -8.65 -2.86
N ILE A 111 -5.05 -8.15 -2.74
CA ILE A 111 -3.87 -9.00 -2.55
C ILE A 111 -3.89 -9.65 -1.17
N LEU A 112 -4.20 -8.89 -0.12
CA LEU A 112 -4.26 -9.37 1.26
C LEU A 112 -5.25 -10.52 1.44
N GLU A 113 -6.37 -10.52 0.70
CA GLU A 113 -7.35 -11.60 0.73
C GLU A 113 -6.89 -12.91 0.07
N LYS A 114 -5.73 -12.94 -0.62
CA LYS A 114 -5.30 -14.07 -1.47
C LYS A 114 -4.24 -14.97 -0.83
N ALA A 115 -3.68 -14.58 0.31
CA ALA A 115 -2.74 -15.40 1.07
C ALA A 115 -2.90 -15.12 2.58
N ASN A 116 -2.33 -16.01 3.40
CA ASN A 116 -2.34 -15.86 4.85
C ASN A 116 -1.16 -14.98 5.31
N PHE A 117 -1.22 -13.69 5.01
CA PHE A 117 -0.21 -12.75 5.45
C PHE A 117 -0.25 -12.57 6.97
N LYS A 118 0.92 -12.62 7.61
CA LYS A 118 1.15 -12.41 9.04
C LYS A 118 1.48 -10.96 9.37
N SER A 119 1.98 -10.19 8.39
CA SER A 119 2.27 -8.77 8.57
C SER A 119 2.36 -8.02 7.22
N ILE A 120 2.21 -6.70 7.31
CA ILE A 120 2.46 -5.76 6.21
C ILE A 120 3.63 -4.86 6.64
N LEU A 121 4.66 -4.75 5.81
CA LEU A 121 5.80 -3.88 6.05
C LEU A 121 5.89 -2.82 4.95
N MET A 122 6.05 -1.56 5.34
CA MET A 122 6.49 -0.51 4.44
C MET A 122 8.01 -0.42 4.49
N SER A 123 8.64 -0.42 3.31
CA SER A 123 10.06 -0.14 3.12
C SER A 123 10.23 1.21 2.42
N LYS A 124 11.13 2.06 2.95
CA LYS A 124 11.54 3.30 2.29
C LYS A 124 12.41 3.07 1.06
N TYR A 125 13.06 1.90 0.97
CA TYR A 125 13.87 1.55 -0.19
C TYR A 125 13.00 1.05 -1.33
N ALA A 126 13.27 1.58 -2.51
CA ALA A 126 12.59 1.23 -3.74
C ALA A 126 13.61 1.13 -4.89
N LEU A 127 13.25 1.65 -6.06
CA LEU A 127 14.01 1.46 -7.28
C LEU A 127 15.40 2.11 -7.25
N LYS A 128 15.51 3.34 -6.73
CA LYS A 128 16.78 4.09 -6.76
C LYS A 128 17.84 3.40 -5.91
N GLU A 129 17.46 2.98 -4.71
CA GLU A 129 18.32 2.30 -3.76
C GLU A 129 18.71 0.91 -4.28
N GLY A 130 17.75 0.18 -4.88
CA GLY A 130 18.03 -1.10 -5.53
C GLY A 130 19.01 -1.00 -6.70
N LEU A 131 18.91 0.05 -7.52
CA LEU A 131 19.84 0.31 -8.63
C LEU A 131 21.25 0.63 -8.11
N LEU A 132 21.36 1.50 -7.12
CA LEU A 132 22.66 1.82 -6.48
C LEU A 132 23.31 0.56 -5.90
N TRP A 133 22.53 -0.24 -5.17
CA TRP A 133 23.00 -1.50 -4.59
C TRP A 133 23.48 -2.49 -5.65
N SER A 134 22.72 -2.66 -6.74
CA SER A 134 23.12 -3.55 -7.83
C SER A 134 24.39 -3.09 -8.53
N HIS A 135 24.56 -1.78 -8.73
CA HIS A 135 25.76 -1.22 -9.37
C HIS A 135 27.00 -1.42 -8.50
N TYR A 136 26.91 -1.15 -7.19
CA TYR A 136 28.03 -1.33 -6.26
C TYR A 136 28.51 -2.79 -6.19
N ASN A 137 27.58 -3.74 -6.07
CA ASN A 137 27.94 -5.16 -5.95
C ASN A 137 28.45 -5.78 -7.25
N LYS A 138 28.08 -5.25 -8.42
CA LYS A 138 28.65 -5.67 -9.71
C LYS A 138 30.09 -5.22 -9.92
N GLN A 139 30.59 -4.23 -9.17
CA GLN A 139 32.00 -3.81 -9.23
C GLN A 139 32.91 -4.62 -8.29
N THR A 140 32.33 -5.37 -7.35
CA THR A 140 33.05 -6.14 -6.33
C THR A 140 33.05 -7.65 -6.59
N THR A 141 32.50 -8.09 -7.73
CA THR A 141 32.53 -9.48 -8.22
C THR A 141 33.28 -9.54 -9.54
#